data_AF-A0A382UJ20-F1
#
_entry.id   AF-A0A382UJ20-F1
#
_cell.length_a   1.000
_cell.length_b   1.000
_cell.length_c   1.000
_cell.angle_alpha   90.00
_cell.angle_beta   90.00
_cell.angle_gamma   90.00
#
_symmetry.space_group_name_H-M   'P 1'
#
loop_
_entity.id
_entity.type
_entity.pdbx_description
1 polymer ?
#
loop_
_entity_poly.entity_id
_entity_poly.type
_entity_poly.pdbx_seq_one_letter_code
_entity_poly.pdbx_strand_id
1 'polypeptide(L)' 'MRKTAILITGANGEIGHGLITALHKKNIVNIVTLDLNQLDSNISGLASEELTGNILDADLID' A
#
# COMPACT_ATOMS: atom_id res chain seq x y z
N MET A 1 -16.89 11.92 -5.24
CA MET A 1 -15.62 12.66 -5.40
C MET A 1 -14.48 11.68 -5.18
N ARG A 2 -13.47 11.65 -6.06
CA ARG A 2 -12.27 10.82 -5.86
C ARG A 2 -11.41 11.46 -4.76
N LYS A 3 -10.99 10.66 -3.78
CA LYS A 3 -10.12 11.11 -2.68
C LYS A 3 -8.66 10.87 -3.07
N THR A 4 -7.78 11.84 -2.85
CA THR A 4 -6.35 11.70 -3.14
C THR A 4 -5.72 10.64 -2.24
N ALA A 5 -5.02 9.68 -2.82
CA ALA A 5 -4.35 8.60 -2.09
C ALA A 5 -2.88 8.47 -2.53
N ILE A 6 -2.07 7.83 -1.68
CA ILE A 6 -0.72 7.40 -2.03
C ILE A 6 -0.78 5.90 -2.34
N LEU A 7 -0.42 5.50 -3.56
CA LEU A 7 -0.26 4.09 -3.92
C LEU A 7 1.19 3.68 -3.64
N ILE A 8 1.37 2.63 -2.85
CA ILE A 8 2.69 2.02 -2.57
C ILE A 8 2.70 0.60 -3.13
N THR A 9 3.47 0.39 -4.18
CA THR A 9 3.67 -0.92 -4.79
C THR A 9 4.91 -1.61 -4.21
N GLY A 10 4.95 -2.94 -4.20
CA GLY A 10 6.03 -3.68 -3.54
C GLY A 10 6.02 -3.43 -2.03
N ALA A 11 4.82 -3.34 -1.46
CA ALA A 11 4.57 -2.96 -0.09
C ALA A 11 5.20 -3.92 0.94
N ASN A 12 5.37 -5.20 0.60
CA ASN A 12 6.06 -6.19 1.43
C ASN A 12 7.59 -6.08 1.35
N GLY A 13 8.13 -5.33 0.39
CA GLY A 13 9.57 -5.07 0.31
C GLY A 13 10.06 -4.23 1.48
N GLU A 14 11.36 -4.31 1.79
CA GLU A 14 11.99 -3.60 2.91
C GLU A 14 11.68 -2.09 2.90
N ILE A 15 11.79 -1.47 1.72
CA ILE A 15 11.52 -0.03 1.56
C ILE A 15 10.02 0.27 1.64
N GLY A 16 9.16 -0.57 1.06
CA GLY A 16 7.71 -0.41 1.13
C GLY A 16 7.21 -0.45 2.58
N HIS A 17 7.65 -1.47 3.32
CA HIS A 17 7.35 -1.65 4.74
C HIS A 17 7.79 -0.44 5.57
N GLY A 18 9.04 0.00 5.40
CA GLY A 18 9.58 1.17 6.09
C GLY A 18 8.83 2.45 5.76
N LEU A 19 8.47 2.64 4.48
CA LEU A 19 7.74 3.81 4.00
C LEU A 19 6.31 3.87 4.56
N ILE A 20 5.56 2.76 4.52
CA ILE A 20 4.20 2.67 5.08
C ILE A 20 4.22 3.03 6.56
N THR A 21 5.14 2.42 7.31
CA THR A 21 5.32 2.69 8.74
C THR A 21 5.64 4.16 9.00
N ALA A 22 6.54 4.75 8.21
CA ALA A 22 6.95 6.15 8.35
C ALA A 22 5.82 7.13 8.02
N LEU A 23 5.02 6.86 7.00
CA LEU A 23 3.87 7.70 6.61
C LEU A 23 2.73 7.61 7.62
N HIS A 24 2.40 6.41 8.09
CA HIS A 24 1.39 6.22 9.13
C HIS A 24 1.76 6.97 10.41
N LYS A 25 3.02 6.90 10.85
CA LYS A 25 3.53 7.68 12.00
C LYS A 25 3.41 9.20 11.82
N LYS A 26 3.34 9.69 10.59
CA LYS A 26 3.10 11.11 10.26
C LYS A 26 1.61 11.46 10.09
N ASN A 27 0.70 10.56 10.48
CA ASN A 27 -0.76 10.68 10.30
C ASN A 27 -1.20 10.78 8.84
N ILE A 28 -0.38 10.29 7.90
CA ILE A 28 -0.77 10.14 6.50
C ILE A 28 -1.39 8.75 6.37
N VAL A 29 -2.72 8.70 6.40
CA VAL A 29 -3.46 7.43 6.53
C VAL A 29 -4.19 6.98 5.25
N ASN A 30 -4.27 7.83 4.22
CA ASN A 30 -4.92 7.48 2.94
C ASN A 30 -3.91 6.79 2.00
N ILE A 31 -3.38 5.67 2.47
CA ILE A 31 -2.39 4.84 1.78
C ILE A 31 -3.10 3.61 1.20
N VAL A 32 -2.88 3.34 -0.08
CA VAL A 32 -3.29 2.10 -0.74
C VAL A 32 -2.03 1.31 -1.02
N THR A 33 -2.00 0.04 -0.66
CA THR A 33 -0.85 -0.84 -0.94
C THR A 33 -1.17 -1.80 -2.07
N LEU A 34 -0.14 -2.16 -2.84
CA LEU A 34 -0.20 -3.22 -3.85
C LEU A 34 1.04 -4.11 -3.70
N ASP A 35 0.81 -5.41 -3.56
CA ASP A 35 1.89 -6.40 -3.56
C ASP A 35 1.42 -7.72 -4.18
N LEU A 36 2.35 -8.56 -4.62
CA LEU A 36 2.02 -9.85 -5.23
C LEU A 36 1.41 -10.82 -4.21
N ASN A 37 1.74 -10.64 -2.92
CA ASN A 37 1.24 -11.45 -1.82
C ASN A 37 0.41 -10.59 -0.87
N GLN A 38 -0.34 -11.25 0.02
CA GLN A 38 -1.01 -10.58 1.12
C GLN A 38 0.00 -9.72 1.91
N LEU A 39 -0.44 -8.54 2.34
CA LEU A 39 0.40 -7.63 3.08
C LEU A 39 0.86 -8.25 4.41
N ASP A 40 2.13 -8.07 4.76
CA ASP A 40 2.72 -8.58 5.98
C ASP A 40 1.95 -8.05 7.21
N SER A 41 1.66 -8.94 8.17
CA SER A 41 0.86 -8.63 9.37
C SER A 41 1.42 -7.49 10.22
N ASN A 42 2.72 -7.18 10.12
CA ASN A 42 3.35 -6.07 10.85
C ASN A 42 2.98 -4.70 10.29
N ILE A 43 2.57 -4.62 9.02
CA ILE A 43 2.16 -3.38 8.34
C ILE A 43 0.71 -3.41 7.88
N SER A 44 0.06 -4.55 7.96
CA SER A 44 -1.39 -4.66 7.76
C SER A 44 -2.14 -3.80 8.79
N GLY A 45 -3.15 -3.08 8.32
CA GLY A 45 -3.91 -2.10 9.09
C GLY A 45 -3.24 -0.72 9.22
N LEU A 46 -2.00 -0.54 8.74
CA LEU A 46 -1.38 0.79 8.62
C LEU A 46 -1.76 1.50 7.31
N ALA A 47 -2.28 0.74 6.34
CA ALA A 47 -2.84 1.25 5.10
C ALA A 47 -4.37 1.34 5.19
N SER A 48 -4.96 2.24 4.41
CA SER A 48 -6.43 2.34 4.29
C SER A 48 -7.02 1.24 3.42
N GLU A 49 -6.23 0.67 2.52
CA GLU A 49 -6.63 -0.40 1.60
C GLU A 49 -5.41 -1.25 1.21
N GLU A 50 -5.60 -2.56 1.11
CA GLU A 50 -4.53 -3.54 0.86
C GLU A 50 -4.90 -4.41 -0.34
N LEU A 51 -4.26 -4.16 -1.49
CA LEU A 51 -4.51 -4.89 -2.72
C LEU A 51 -3.44 -5.96 -2.92
N THR A 52 -3.90 -7.16 -3.28
CA THR A 52 -3.03 -8.24 -3.74
C THR A 52 -3.15 -8.34 -5.25
N GLY A 53 -2.03 -8.18 -5.97
CA GLY A 53 -2.02 -8.27 -7.41
C GLY A 53 -0.70 -7.82 -8.02
N ASN A 54 -0.65 -7.87 -9.36
CA ASN A 54 0.52 -7.49 -10.12
C ASN A 54 0.35 -6.05 -10.63
N ILE A 55 1.38 -5.22 -10.46
CA ILE A 55 1.39 -3.85 -11.01
C ILE A 55 1.33 -3.83 -12.55
N LEU A 56 1.68 -4.94 -13.21
CA LEU A 56 1.60 -5.09 -14.65
C LEU A 56 0.19 -5.47 -15.14
N ASP A 57 -0.76 -5.71 -14.24
CA ASP A 57 -2.16 -5.95 -14.58
C ASP A 57 -2.89 -4.61 -14.76
N ALA A 58 -3.16 -4.23 -16.01
CA ALA A 58 -3.80 -2.96 -16.33
C ALA A 58 -5.23 -2.88 -15.77
N ASP A 59 -5.96 -4.00 -15.72
CA ASP A 59 -7.32 -4.05 -15.21
C ASP A 59 -7.39 -3.76 -13.69
N LEU A 60 -6.26 -3.91 -12.99
CA LEU A 60 -6.12 -3.59 -11.57
C LEU A 60 -5.80 -2.11 -11.31
N ILE A 61 -5.24 -1.41 -12.30
CA ILE A 61 -4.66 -0.06 -12.12
C ILE A 61 -5.51 1.03 -12.80
N ASP A 62 -6.13 0.73 -13.94
CA ASP A 62 -6.93 1.67 -14.74
C ASP A 62 -8.37 1.87 -14.22
#